data_AF-A0A2N3T315-F1
#
_entry.id   AF-A0A2N3T315-F1
#
_cell.length_a   1.000
_cell.length_b   1.000
_cell.length_c   1.000
_cell.angle_alpha   90.00
_cell.angle_beta   90.00
_cell.angle_gamma   90.00
#
_symmetry.space_group_name_H-M   'P 1'
#
loop_
_entity.id
_entity.type
_entity.pdbx_description
1 polymer ?
#
loop_
_entity_poly.entity_id
_entity_poly.type
_entity_poly.pdbx_seq_one_letter_code
_entity_poly.pdbx_strand_id
1 'polypeptide(L)'
;MKIFNFLKGKIKLGSKSEKDSIEILYNYLNQKLQNSLDYEDLYNLYYSLFCTLDILPKNLQSLKLTKEVLALTFVKLVSKKNIVQPSIENNSQLTYFNDVTDKNHWIEQIKICMIADKWPNTERARILLETN
;
A
#
# COMPACT_ATOMS: atom_id res chain seq x y z
N MET A 1 4.59 -24.17 -11.46
CA MET A 1 4.12 -22.77 -11.46
C MET A 1 4.95 -21.98 -10.46
N LYS A 2 5.91 -21.16 -10.92
CA LYS A 2 6.87 -20.42 -10.09
C LYS A 2 6.68 -18.91 -10.31
N ILE A 3 5.85 -18.26 -9.48
CA ILE A 3 5.54 -16.82 -9.59
C ILE A 3 6.46 -15.95 -8.72
N PHE A 4 7.30 -16.53 -7.85
CA PHE A 4 8.12 -15.76 -6.90
C PHE A 4 9.49 -15.29 -7.40
N ASN A 5 9.82 -15.43 -8.70
CA ASN A 5 11.13 -15.02 -9.22
C ASN A 5 11.19 -13.57 -9.72
N PHE A 6 10.07 -12.85 -9.82
CA PHE A 6 10.05 -11.46 -10.29
C PHE A 6 10.58 -10.46 -9.25
N LEU A 7 10.48 -10.79 -7.96
CA LEU A 7 10.97 -9.95 -6.85
C LEU A 7 12.51 -9.94 -6.69
N LYS A 8 13.26 -10.66 -7.55
CA LYS A 8 14.73 -10.66 -7.57
C LYS A 8 15.34 -9.50 -8.38
N GLY A 9 14.54 -8.69 -9.07
CA GLY A 9 14.97 -7.46 -9.72
C GLY A 9 15.28 -6.37 -8.68
N LYS A 10 16.48 -6.39 -8.11
CA LYS A 10 17.11 -5.44 -7.16
C LYS A 10 16.25 -4.23 -6.74
N ILE A 11 15.21 -4.46 -5.94
CA ILE A 11 14.78 -3.46 -4.97
C ILE A 11 15.94 -3.38 -3.97
N LYS A 12 16.56 -2.20 -3.83
CA LYS A 12 17.57 -1.95 -2.81
C LYS A 12 16.86 -2.07 -1.45
N LEU A 13 16.73 -3.31 -0.99
CA LEU A 13 16.01 -3.68 0.22
C LEU A 13 16.72 -2.98 1.38
N GLY A 14 15.96 -2.26 2.19
CA GLY A 14 16.49 -1.44 3.26
C GLY A 14 17.28 -2.21 4.32
N SER A 15 17.66 -1.50 5.38
CA SER A 15 18.25 -2.09 6.59
C SER A 15 17.43 -3.28 7.12
N LYS A 16 18.04 -4.16 7.92
CA LYS A 16 17.36 -5.34 8.48
C LYS A 16 16.02 -4.97 9.15
N SER A 17 16.00 -3.87 9.92
CA SER A 17 14.81 -3.37 10.59
C SER A 17 13.70 -2.91 9.64
N GLU A 18 14.03 -2.41 8.45
CA GLU A 18 13.03 -2.06 7.43
C GLU A 18 12.41 -3.30 6.81
N LYS A 19 13.19 -4.36 6.59
CA LYS A 19 12.66 -5.66 6.12
C LYS A 19 11.71 -6.27 7.15
N ASP A 20 12.11 -6.24 8.42
CA ASP A 20 11.28 -6.75 9.51
C ASP A 20 9.98 -5.94 9.62
N SER A 21 10.03 -4.61 9.45
CA SER A 21 8.85 -3.75 9.43
C SER A 21 7.90 -4.06 8.27
N ILE A 22 8.43 -4.32 7.07
CA ILE A 22 7.63 -4.76 5.91
C ILE A 22 6.89 -6.06 6.24
N GLU A 23 7.60 -7.06 6.77
CA GLU A 23 7.00 -8.37 7.08
C GLU A 23 5.94 -8.27 8.17
N ILE A 24 6.19 -7.54 9.25
CA ILE A 24 5.24 -7.37 10.36
C ILE A 24 3.98 -6.65 9.87
N LEU A 25 4.13 -5.52 9.17
CA LEU A 25 2.99 -4.76 8.68
C LEU A 25 2.21 -5.55 7.61
N TYR A 26 2.91 -6.20 6.69
CA TYR A 26 2.29 -7.07 5.69
C TYR A 26 1.45 -8.18 6.33
N ASN A 27 2.00 -8.88 7.33
CA ASN A 27 1.28 -9.99 7.98
C ASN A 27 0.01 -9.49 8.67
N TYR A 28 0.10 -8.35 9.38
CA TYR A 28 -1.05 -7.72 9.99
C TYR A 28 -2.12 -7.34 8.96
N LEU A 29 -1.74 -6.58 7.92
CA LEU A 29 -2.69 -6.11 6.90
C LEU A 29 -3.26 -7.28 6.09
N ASN A 30 -2.47 -8.29 5.75
CA ASN A 30 -2.95 -9.44 5.00
C ASN A 30 -3.97 -10.26 5.79
N GLN A 31 -3.81 -10.36 7.12
CA GLN A 31 -4.77 -11.00 8.01
C GLN A 31 -6.04 -10.17 8.17
N LYS A 32 -5.90 -8.83 8.31
CA LYS A 32 -7.04 -7.92 8.54
C LYS A 32 -7.86 -7.64 7.29
N LEU A 33 -7.23 -7.53 6.14
CA LEU A 33 -7.95 -7.16 4.93
C LEU A 33 -8.62 -8.40 4.31
N GLN A 34 -9.86 -8.25 3.86
CA GLN A 34 -10.55 -9.30 3.10
C GLN A 34 -9.83 -9.61 1.77
N ASN A 35 -10.13 -10.75 1.16
CA ASN A 35 -9.51 -11.13 -0.12
C ASN A 35 -10.12 -10.37 -1.32
N SER A 36 -11.38 -9.94 -1.22
CA SER A 36 -12.11 -9.20 -2.26
C SER A 36 -11.96 -7.67 -2.14
N LEU A 37 -10.85 -7.20 -1.58
CA LEU A 37 -10.60 -5.76 -1.40
C LEU A 37 -10.40 -5.08 -2.76
N ASP A 38 -11.09 -3.97 -2.99
CA ASP A 38 -10.87 -3.18 -4.20
C ASP A 38 -9.62 -2.29 -4.10
N TYR A 39 -9.21 -1.76 -5.25
CA TYR A 39 -8.05 -0.88 -5.33
C TYR A 39 -8.25 0.44 -4.57
N GLU A 40 -9.47 0.99 -4.55
CA GLU A 40 -9.74 2.30 -3.94
C GLU A 40 -9.62 2.26 -2.42
N ASP A 41 -10.15 1.23 -1.78
CA ASP A 41 -10.00 0.98 -0.35
C ASP A 41 -8.54 0.76 0.02
N LEU A 42 -7.83 -0.04 -0.78
CA LEU A 42 -6.41 -0.28 -0.54
C LEU A 42 -5.59 1.00 -0.73
N TYR A 43 -5.91 1.81 -1.73
CA TYR A 43 -5.26 3.09 -1.97
C TYR A 43 -5.54 4.09 -0.84
N ASN A 44 -6.79 4.21 -0.41
CA ASN A 44 -7.18 5.06 0.70
C ASN A 44 -6.46 4.65 2.00
N LEU A 45 -6.30 3.34 2.23
CA LEU A 45 -5.54 2.81 3.35
C LEU A 45 -4.05 3.15 3.24
N TYR A 46 -3.42 2.94 2.08
CA TYR A 46 -2.02 3.30 1.84
C TYR A 46 -1.77 4.78 2.14
N TYR A 47 -2.63 5.66 1.61
CA TYR A 47 -2.47 7.08 1.78
C TYR A 47 -2.76 7.52 3.23
N SER A 48 -3.76 6.92 3.88
CA SER A 48 -4.01 7.16 5.31
C SER A 48 -2.80 6.79 6.17
N LEU A 49 -2.17 5.63 5.92
CA LEU A 49 -0.97 5.19 6.63
C LEU A 49 0.27 6.03 6.33
N PHE A 50 0.33 6.65 5.16
CA PHE A 50 1.37 7.62 4.85
C PHE A 50 1.19 8.92 5.66
N CYS A 51 -0.06 9.34 5.90
CA CYS A 51 -0.37 10.56 6.65
C CYS A 51 -0.30 10.37 8.16
N THR A 52 -0.79 9.25 8.69
CA THR A 52 -0.83 8.97 10.14
C THR A 52 -0.74 7.48 10.42
N LEU A 53 -0.08 7.15 11.52
CA LEU A 53 -0.01 5.78 12.05
C LEU A 53 -1.06 5.51 13.13
N ASP A 54 -1.86 6.51 13.53
CA ASP A 54 -2.80 6.39 14.65
C ASP A 54 -3.93 5.39 14.39
N ILE A 55 -4.18 5.04 13.13
CA ILE A 55 -5.14 4.00 12.74
C ILE A 55 -4.59 2.58 12.95
N LEU A 56 -3.30 2.41 13.20
CA LEU A 56 -2.70 1.12 13.52
C LEU A 56 -2.75 0.83 15.02
N PRO A 57 -2.79 -0.45 15.43
CA PRO A 57 -2.53 -0.87 16.80
C PRO A 57 -1.22 -0.31 17.35
N LYS A 58 -1.19 0.01 18.66
CA LYS A 58 -0.03 0.64 19.33
C LYS A 58 1.31 -0.07 19.11
N ASN A 59 1.31 -1.41 19.04
CA ASN A 59 2.52 -2.19 18.81
C ASN A 59 3.07 -2.06 17.38
N LEU A 60 2.25 -1.60 16.42
CA LEU A 60 2.66 -1.35 15.04
C LEU A 60 3.03 0.11 14.79
N GLN A 61 2.55 1.04 15.62
CA GLN A 61 2.91 2.47 15.53
C GLN A 61 4.40 2.72 15.76
N SER A 62 5.08 1.85 16.50
CA SER A 62 6.53 1.93 16.74
C SER A 62 7.40 1.39 15.59
N LEU A 63 6.79 0.85 14.52
CA LEU A 63 7.55 0.35 13.37
C LEU A 63 8.21 1.50 12.60
N LYS A 64 9.37 1.22 12.01
CA LYS A 64 10.05 2.19 11.13
C LYS A 64 9.41 2.16 9.75
N LEU A 65 8.30 2.86 9.60
CA LEU A 65 7.50 2.90 8.36
C LEU A 65 7.90 4.09 7.48
N THR A 66 8.99 3.94 6.72
CA THR A 66 9.32 4.91 5.67
C THR A 66 8.35 4.79 4.49
N LYS A 67 8.31 5.80 3.61
CA LYS A 67 7.52 5.76 2.37
C LYS A 67 7.84 4.51 1.52
N GLU A 68 9.10 4.11 1.47
CA GLU A 68 9.53 2.89 0.76
C GLU A 68 9.04 1.62 1.45
N VAL A 69 9.10 1.55 2.77
CA VAL A 69 8.59 0.41 3.56
C VAL A 69 7.08 0.25 3.34
N LEU A 70 6.32 1.35 3.41
CA LEU A 70 4.88 1.34 3.11
C LEU A 70 4.64 0.89 1.67
N ALA A 71 5.28 1.51 0.67
CA ALA A 71 5.05 1.16 -0.74
C ALA A 71 5.35 -0.32 -1.03
N LEU A 72 6.45 -0.85 -0.50
CA LEU A 72 6.80 -2.26 -0.66
C LEU A 72 5.83 -3.21 0.04
N THR A 73 5.30 -2.82 1.19
CA THR A 73 4.25 -3.58 1.88
C THR A 73 3.00 -3.70 1.00
N PHE A 74 2.60 -2.62 0.35
CA PHE A 74 1.41 -2.58 -0.51
C PHE A 74 1.60 -3.30 -1.84
N VAL A 75 2.80 -3.23 -2.45
CA VAL A 75 3.19 -4.09 -3.59
C VAL A 75 3.02 -5.57 -3.24
N LYS A 76 3.44 -5.96 -2.04
CA LYS A 76 3.32 -7.35 -1.56
C LYS A 76 1.86 -7.73 -1.33
N LEU A 77 1.04 -6.83 -0.80
CA LEU A 77 -0.40 -7.03 -0.58
C LEU A 77 -1.16 -7.22 -1.90
N VAL A 78 -0.97 -6.35 -2.90
CA VAL A 78 -1.67 -6.50 -4.19
C VAL A 78 -1.30 -7.79 -4.89
N SER A 79 -0.01 -8.16 -4.86
CA SER A 79 0.48 -9.43 -5.41
C SER A 79 -0.16 -10.64 -4.73
N LYS A 80 -0.42 -10.55 -3.42
CA LYS A 80 -1.03 -11.65 -2.65
C LYS A 80 -2.53 -11.75 -2.87
N LYS A 81 -3.21 -10.61 -2.97
CA LYS A 81 -4.67 -10.52 -3.07
C LYS A 81 -5.20 -10.47 -4.50
N ASN A 82 -4.31 -10.53 -5.50
CA ASN A 82 -4.64 -10.41 -6.92
C ASN A 82 -5.45 -9.14 -7.24
N ILE A 83 -5.11 -8.04 -6.59
CA ILE A 83 -5.78 -6.76 -6.81
C ILE A 83 -5.24 -6.18 -8.12
N VAL A 84 -6.15 -5.97 -9.05
CA VAL A 84 -5.87 -5.34 -10.34
C VAL A 84 -6.27 -3.87 -10.28
N GLN A 85 -5.51 -3.03 -10.98
CA GLN A 85 -5.92 -1.65 -11.19
C GLN A 85 -7.22 -1.61 -12.00
N PRO A 86 -8.18 -0.73 -11.67
CA PRO A 86 -9.36 -0.54 -12.51
C PRO A 86 -8.93 -0.17 -13.93
N SER A 87 -9.47 -0.85 -14.94
CA SER A 87 -9.28 -0.46 -16.34
C SER A 87 -9.86 0.93 -16.55
N ILE A 88 -9.03 1.87 -17.00
CA ILE A 88 -9.46 3.24 -17.27
C ILE A 88 -10.37 3.20 -18.49
N GLU A 89 -11.68 3.34 -18.30
CA GLU A 89 -12.54 3.86 -19.35
C GLU A 89 -12.14 5.33 -19.54
N ASN A 90 -11.59 5.60 -20.74
CA ASN A 90 -11.07 6.88 -21.21
C ASN A 90 -11.84 8.07 -20.62
N ASN A 91 -11.20 8.89 -19.76
CA ASN A 91 -11.44 10.33 -19.52
C ASN A 91 -11.11 10.83 -18.09
N SER A 92 -10.02 10.39 -17.47
CA SER A 92 -9.44 11.19 -16.36
C SER A 92 -7.96 11.45 -16.59
N GLN A 93 -7.60 12.73 -16.56
CA GLN A 93 -6.25 13.29 -16.77
C GLN A 93 -5.29 13.00 -15.61
N LEU A 94 -5.27 11.76 -15.13
CA LEU A 94 -4.29 11.27 -14.18
C LEU A 94 -3.66 10.04 -14.81
N THR A 95 -2.79 10.26 -15.79
CA THR A 95 -1.94 9.22 -16.39
C THR A 95 -1.18 8.52 -15.27
N TYR A 96 -1.63 7.32 -14.92
CA TYR A 96 -0.99 6.45 -13.95
C TYR A 96 0.33 5.97 -14.55
N PHE A 97 1.45 6.48 -14.03
CA PHE A 97 2.75 5.90 -14.29
C PHE A 97 2.89 4.66 -13.40
N ASN A 98 3.23 3.53 -14.02
CA ASN A 98 3.63 2.27 -13.41
C ASN A 98 2.48 1.36 -12.91
N ASP A 99 2.74 0.05 -12.94
CA ASP A 99 1.84 -1.01 -12.51
C ASP A 99 1.66 -1.00 -10.98
N VAL A 100 0.52 -1.46 -10.45
CA VAL A 100 0.26 -1.53 -8.99
C VAL A 100 1.27 -2.42 -8.24
N THR A 101 1.97 -3.30 -8.94
CA THR A 101 3.09 -4.10 -8.44
C THR A 101 4.43 -3.36 -8.44
N ASP A 102 4.50 -2.14 -8.98
CA ASP A 102 5.62 -1.23 -8.84
C ASP A 102 5.44 -0.38 -7.57
N LYS A 103 6.49 -0.28 -6.75
CA LYS A 103 6.49 0.60 -5.58
C LYS A 103 6.34 2.09 -5.96
N ASN A 104 6.82 2.47 -7.14
CA ASN A 104 6.82 3.86 -7.59
C ASN A 104 5.39 4.34 -7.86
N HIS A 105 4.50 3.45 -8.32
CA HIS A 105 3.07 3.72 -8.46
C HIS A 105 2.51 4.30 -7.16
N TRP A 106 2.67 3.59 -6.05
CA TRP A 106 2.17 4.01 -4.75
C TRP A 106 2.70 5.38 -4.32
N ILE A 107 4.03 5.57 -4.44
CA ILE A 107 4.67 6.84 -4.05
C ILE A 107 4.19 8.01 -4.94
N GLU A 108 4.02 7.78 -6.24
CA GLU A 108 3.60 8.80 -7.20
C GLU A 108 2.13 9.18 -7.04
N GLN A 109 1.25 8.21 -6.74
CA GLN A 109 -0.16 8.49 -6.50
C GLN A 109 -0.38 9.43 -5.32
N ILE A 110 0.42 9.32 -4.25
CA ILE A 110 0.35 10.27 -3.13
C ILE A 110 0.77 11.67 -3.57
N LYS A 111 1.87 11.78 -4.35
CA LYS A 111 2.32 13.08 -4.85
C LYS A 111 1.24 13.75 -5.69
N ILE A 112 0.57 13.00 -6.55
CA ILE A 112 -0.56 13.49 -7.37
C ILE A 112 -1.69 14.01 -6.48
N CYS A 113 -2.11 13.25 -5.47
CA CYS A 113 -3.18 13.68 -4.58
C CYS A 113 -2.79 14.91 -3.74
N MET A 114 -1.55 14.99 -3.27
CA MET A 114 -1.02 16.17 -2.58
C MET A 114 -1.04 17.42 -3.46
N ILE A 115 -0.64 17.30 -4.74
CA ILE A 115 -0.70 18.41 -5.71
C ILE A 115 -2.15 18.84 -5.96
N ALA A 116 -3.08 17.90 -5.96
CA ALA A 116 -4.51 18.13 -6.18
C ALA A 116 -5.28 18.54 -4.90
N ASP A 117 -4.60 18.75 -3.77
CA ASP A 117 -5.19 19.00 -2.44
C ASP A 117 -6.29 17.98 -2.06
N LYS A 118 -6.08 16.72 -2.42
CA LYS A 118 -6.96 15.60 -2.08
C LYS A 118 -6.39 14.85 -0.90
N TRP A 119 -7.13 14.79 0.20
CA TRP A 119 -6.74 14.09 1.42
C TRP A 119 -7.39 12.70 1.51
N PRO A 120 -6.75 11.72 2.16
CA PRO A 120 -7.35 10.40 2.34
C PRO A 120 -8.50 10.46 3.34
N ASN A 121 -9.44 9.54 3.23
CA ASN A 121 -10.46 9.32 4.25
C ASN A 121 -9.91 8.38 5.33
N THR A 122 -9.26 8.96 6.33
CA THR A 122 -8.64 8.22 7.45
C THR A 122 -9.65 7.42 8.26
N GLU A 123 -10.90 7.90 8.38
CA GLU A 123 -11.96 7.18 9.10
C GLU A 123 -12.37 5.90 8.35
N ARG A 124 -12.54 5.97 7.03
CA ARG A 124 -12.80 4.79 6.18
C ARG A 124 -11.66 3.78 6.30
N ALA A 125 -10.41 4.24 6.34
CA ALA A 125 -9.25 3.37 6.54
C ALA A 125 -9.25 2.70 7.93
N ARG A 126 -9.64 3.43 8.99
CA ARG A 126 -9.78 2.86 10.34
C ARG A 126 -10.85 1.77 10.37
N ILE A 127 -12.05 2.08 9.87
CA ILE A 127 -13.17 1.13 9.82
C ILE A 127 -12.76 -0.15 9.06
N LEU A 128 -12.03 -0.01 7.96
CA LEU A 128 -11.52 -1.14 7.17
C LEU A 128 -10.62 -2.08 7.99
N LEU A 129 -9.82 -1.54 8.92
CA LEU A 129 -8.93 -2.30 9.81
C LEU A 129 -9.65 -2.90 11.04
N GLU A 130 -10.79 -2.34 11.44
CA GLU A 130 -11.57 -2.76 12.61
C GLU A 130 -12.64 -3.82 12.29
N THR A 131 -13.18 -3.82 11.07
CA THR A 131 -14.36 -4.62 10.70
C THR A 131 -14.05 -6.10 10.42
N ASN A 132 -12.77 -6.51 10.48
CA ASN A 132 -12.27 -7.84 10.12
C ASN A 132 -11.28 -8.39 11.15
#